data_AF-A0A356J4T1-F1
#
_entry.id   AF-A0A356J4T1-F1
#
_cell.length_a   1.000
_cell.length_b   1.000
_cell.length_c   1.000
_cell.angle_alpha   90.00
_cell.angle_beta   90.00
_cell.angle_gamma   90.00
#
_symmetry.space_group_name_H-M   'P 1'
#
loop_
_entity.id
_entity.type
_entity.pdbx_description
1 polymer ?
#
loop_
_entity_poly.entity_id
_entity_poly.type
_entity_poly.pdbx_seq_one_letter_code
_entity_poly.pdbx_strand_id
1 'polypeptide(L)' 'RRKDGYCPCRIPKIPEYFCPCQEFRGQLADPAWHGLCHCRLYQKP' A
#
# COMPACT_ATOMS: atom_id res chain seq x y z
N ARG A 1 -14.21 1.78 -10.45
CA ARG A 1 -13.57 3.11 -10.26
C ARG A 1 -12.08 2.88 -10.05
N ARG A 2 -11.26 2.95 -11.13
CA ARG A 2 -9.80 2.82 -11.02
C ARG A 2 -9.29 4.09 -10.33
N LYS A 3 -8.73 3.98 -9.13
CA LYS A 3 -8.30 5.14 -8.35
C LYS A 3 -6.97 5.68 -8.85
N ASP A 4 -6.89 6.13 -10.10
CA ASP A 4 -5.74 6.86 -10.69
C ASP A 4 -4.32 6.30 -10.39
N GLY A 5 -4.20 5.02 -10.00
CA GLY A 5 -2.96 4.44 -9.46
C GLY A 5 -2.62 4.76 -7.99
N TYR A 6 -3.41 5.56 -7.27
CA TYR A 6 -3.17 5.94 -5.87
C TYR A 6 -3.95 5.08 -4.86
N CYS A 7 -3.41 5.00 -3.64
CA CYS A 7 -3.94 4.20 -2.55
C CYS A 7 -5.37 4.63 -2.18
N PRO A 8 -6.33 3.69 -2.11
CA PRO A 8 -7.73 4.02 -1.93
C PRO A 8 -8.09 4.63 -0.58
N CYS A 9 -7.28 4.45 0.46
CA CYS A 9 -7.55 5.01 1.78
C CYS A 9 -6.93 6.39 2.00
N ARG A 10 -6.17 6.93 1.03
CA ARG A 10 -5.49 8.22 1.16
C ARG A 10 -6.16 9.27 0.27
N ILE A 11 -6.38 10.45 0.84
CA ILE A 11 -6.95 11.61 0.14
C ILE A 11 -5.92 12.30 -0.79
N PRO A 12 -4.70 12.65 -0.33
CA PRO A 12 -3.73 13.33 -1.18
C PRO A 12 -3.13 12.39 -2.24
N LYS A 13 -2.98 12.90 -3.47
CA LYS A 13 -2.32 12.22 -4.59
C LYS A 13 -0.84 12.60 -4.66
N ILE A 14 -0.06 12.07 -3.73
CA ILE A 14 1.40 12.27 -3.67
C ILE A 14 2.14 10.94 -3.96
N PRO A 15 3.40 10.99 -4.40
CA PRO A 15 4.15 9.79 -4.82
C PRO A 15 4.17 8.66 -3.79
N GLU A 16 4.25 8.99 -2.50
CA GLU A 16 4.26 8.03 -1.37
C GLU A 16 2.99 7.18 -1.30
N TYR A 17 1.86 7.70 -1.80
CA TYR A 17 0.58 7.00 -1.81
C TYR A 17 0.26 6.37 -3.16
N PHE A 18 1.17 6.40 -4.13
CA PHE A 18 1.01 5.61 -5.35
C PHE A 18 1.01 4.12 -5.00
N CYS A 19 -0.01 3.39 -5.42
CA CYS A 19 -0.33 2.03 -5.00
C CYS A 19 0.60 1.01 -5.68
N PRO A 20 1.21 0.03 -4.97
CA PRO A 20 1.17 -0.15 -3.51
C PRO A 20 1.88 1.00 -2.78
N CYS A 21 1.28 1.59 -1.75
CA CYS A 21 1.85 2.77 -1.09
C CYS A 21 3.20 2.47 -0.43
N GLN A 22 4.00 3.51 -0.23
CA GLN A 22 5.33 3.41 0.39
C GLN A 22 5.28 2.77 1.79
N GLU A 23 4.23 3.02 2.57
CA GLU A 23 3.98 2.36 3.86
C GLU A 23 3.97 0.83 3.71
N PHE A 24 3.20 0.30 2.77
CA PHE A 24 3.15 -1.15 2.53
C PHE A 24 4.46 -1.67 1.96
N ARG A 25 5.12 -0.92 1.05
CA ARG A 25 6.46 -1.29 0.56
C ARG A 25 7.48 -1.36 1.69
N GLY A 26 7.38 -0.48 2.68
CA GLY A 26 8.22 -0.50 3.90
C GLY A 26 7.93 -1.73 4.76
N GLN A 27 6.67 -2.11 4.93
CA GLN A 27 6.29 -3.36 5.61
C GLN A 27 6.82 -4.59 4.86
N LEU A 28 6.81 -4.59 3.52
CA LEU A 28 7.38 -5.68 2.72
C LEU A 28 8.89 -5.85 2.92
N ALA A 29 9.60 -4.77 3.26
CA ALA A 29 11.03 -4.81 3.53
C ALA A 29 11.36 -5.44 4.89
N ASP A 30 10.40 -5.53 5.81
CA ASP A 30 10.56 -6.25 7.06
C ASP A 30 10.29 -7.76 6.84
N PRO A 31 11.32 -8.64 6.95
CA PRO A 31 11.14 -10.06 6.75
C PRO A 31 10.22 -10.70 7.81
N ALA A 32 10.11 -10.12 9.01
CA ALA A 32 9.25 -10.62 10.08
C ALA A 32 7.78 -10.25 9.88
N TRP A 33 7.49 -9.22 9.11
CA TRP A 33 6.13 -8.77 8.86
C TRP A 33 5.38 -9.74 7.96
N HIS A 34 4.19 -10.18 8.38
CA HIS A 34 3.31 -11.04 7.61
C HIS A 34 1.89 -10.49 7.74
N GLY A 35 1.20 -10.26 6.63
CA GLY A 35 -0.13 -9.66 6.70
C GLY A 35 -0.63 -9.01 5.41
N LEU A 36 -1.76 -8.33 5.57
CA LEU A 36 -2.45 -7.60 4.50
C LEU A 36 -2.16 -6.10 4.61
N CYS A 37 -2.13 -5.41 3.48
CA CYS A 37 -2.16 -3.94 3.51
C CYS A 37 -3.47 -3.43 4.10
N HIS A 38 -3.51 -2.17 4.57
CA HIS A 38 -4.71 -1.56 5.15
C HIS A 38 -5.97 -1.70 4.28
N CYS A 39 -5.80 -1.59 2.96
CA CYS A 39 -6.90 -1.68 2.00
C CYS A 39 -7.25 -3.12 1.59
N ARG A 40 -6.52 -4.12 2.11
CA ARG A 40 -6.64 -5.55 1.79
C ARG A 40 -6.53 -5.85 0.29
N LEU A 41 -5.73 -5.05 -0.42
CA LEU A 41 -5.45 -5.22 -1.85
C LEU A 41 -4.21 -6.07 -2.12
N TYR A 42 -3.27 -6.09 -1.17
CA TYR A 42 -2.01 -6.81 -1.26
C TYR A 42 -1.74 -7.58 0.04
N GLN A 43 -1.02 -8.69 -0.09
CA GLN A 43 -0.61 -9.57 1.00
C GLN A 43 0.89 -9.84 0.90
N LYS A 44 1.60 -9.86 2.03
CA LYS A 44 2.90 -10.53 2.13
C LYS A 44 2.66 -11.97 2.60
N PRO A 45 3.15 -12.98 1.85
CA PRO A 45 3.10 -14.36 2.30
C PRO A 45 3.91 -14.54 3.58
#